data_AF-A0A0F7M5Z7-F1
#
_entry.id   AF-A0A0F7M5Z7-F1
#
_cell.length_a   1.000
_cell.length_b   1.000
_cell.length_c   1.000
_cell.angle_alpha   90.00
_cell.angle_beta   90.00
_cell.angle_gamma   90.00
#
_symmetry.space_group_name_H-M   'P 1'
#
loop_
_entity.id
_entity.type
_entity.pdbx_description
1 polymer ?
#
loop_
_entity_poly.entity_id
_entity_poly.type
_entity_poly.pdbx_seq_one_letter_code
_entity_poly.pdbx_strand_id
1 'polypeptide(L)'
;MRALCRWMTVAVLLSLAACASQDSEREFRLESGEAVRFLGNVDDERFIDGRAAYLSSNSKTVFDGRFDDKGYPHSGHLAQTLLGEGSELYSLQLIGEFTFDQQNLLIDFLGDFTLVDSQGRVVAEGKNSRWQAPYNKAHPYLSPGNFGLDGKNQYRQYRRHIPLAAEKGRLIEIHRPLAGPFLVDSYFWEGQPQGRVNITAENVGGKSYVVERQYHSGGDDSKQYFYYEPGSFSEIELMGACNSMPTLTVPQNILKAFAYDCEKTKFLAVSPLFKAARVEIHLSDLDNSGSVRRLVVKQKDSNAEMNIDPEALYEGELIPEGAVLKTRADKLISYSHFYRGHAVGIGIDGNAESPHYLQSKWPEADQDMPPKSLLDGLKTQYAAQQKILDNLDVSKASASKDKNEPLKKQLLSAYSEDVSKEDDDISGLQASYQRWQHDGTAKILGWWHGADGSLPGLKQLKKDLQKDLEKWWQQSQNLIHKQAALSCAVKGLSLNDADWQCHLKPSKKAENICHQYYGKSTCNKMLKSLTRKITR
;
A
#
# COMPACT_ATOMS: atom_id res chain seq x y z
N MET A 1 64.41 -20.36 -76.31
CA MET A 1 63.20 -19.59 -76.64
C MET A 1 62.08 -20.02 -75.70
N ARG A 2 61.51 -19.05 -74.96
CA ARG A 2 60.15 -19.03 -74.34
C ARG A 2 59.81 -20.21 -73.40
N ALA A 3 59.92 -20.09 -72.07
CA ALA A 3 59.08 -19.30 -71.15
C ALA A 3 57.56 -19.57 -71.32
N LEU A 4 57.00 -20.40 -70.44
CA LEU A 4 55.70 -20.25 -69.74
C LEU A 4 55.25 -21.57 -69.09
N CYS A 5 54.53 -21.46 -67.97
CA CYS A 5 53.82 -22.52 -67.23
C CYS A 5 54.65 -23.52 -66.41
N ARG A 6 54.86 -23.18 -65.12
CA ARG A 6 54.84 -24.14 -64.00
C ARG A 6 54.68 -23.39 -62.66
N TRP A 7 53.55 -22.73 -62.51
CA TRP A 7 52.98 -22.30 -61.22
C TRP A 7 51.56 -22.88 -61.18
N MET A 8 51.44 -24.20 -61.05
CA MET A 8 50.14 -24.89 -61.04
C MET A 8 50.29 -26.24 -60.32
N THR A 9 50.74 -26.21 -59.06
CA THR A 9 50.79 -27.44 -58.23
C THR A 9 50.75 -27.13 -56.72
N VAL A 10 50.01 -26.08 -56.33
CA VAL A 10 49.61 -25.83 -54.93
C VAL A 10 48.10 -25.54 -54.81
N ALA A 11 47.37 -25.45 -55.93
CA ALA A 11 45.94 -25.10 -55.95
C ALA A 11 44.97 -26.29 -55.87
N VAL A 12 45.44 -27.52 -55.63
CA VAL A 12 44.58 -28.75 -55.65
C VAL A 12 44.52 -29.47 -54.29
N LEU A 13 45.16 -28.93 -53.25
CA LEU A 13 45.06 -29.43 -51.86
C LEU A 13 44.34 -28.48 -50.90
N LEU A 14 43.71 -27.42 -51.42
CA LEU A 14 42.87 -26.48 -50.66
C LEU A 14 41.36 -26.61 -50.99
N SER A 15 40.96 -27.61 -51.76
CA SER A 15 39.57 -27.82 -52.20
C SER A 15 38.80 -28.91 -51.43
N LEU A 16 39.30 -29.38 -50.27
CA LEU A 16 38.61 -30.37 -49.42
C LEU A 16 38.52 -30.01 -47.93
N ALA A 17 38.82 -28.77 -47.55
CA ALA A 17 38.60 -28.27 -46.19
C ALA A 17 38.09 -26.82 -46.21
N ALA A 18 36.96 -26.61 -46.89
CA ALA A 18 36.18 -25.38 -46.81
C ALA A 18 34.71 -25.66 -47.14
N CYS A 19 34.11 -26.68 -46.51
CA CYS A 19 32.68 -26.65 -46.20
C CYS A 19 32.52 -26.03 -44.82
N ALA A 20 33.09 -24.84 -44.60
CA ALA A 20 32.57 -23.95 -43.58
C ALA A 20 31.37 -23.30 -44.24
N SER A 21 30.17 -23.78 -43.91
CA SER A 21 28.91 -23.13 -44.27
C SER A 21 29.06 -21.66 -43.95
N GLN A 22 28.99 -20.80 -44.96
CA GLN A 22 28.64 -19.40 -44.71
C GLN A 22 27.27 -19.46 -44.03
N ASP A 23 27.21 -19.09 -42.75
CA ASP A 23 25.96 -18.88 -42.04
C ASP A 23 25.22 -17.78 -42.80
N SER A 24 24.34 -18.18 -43.71
CA SER A 24 23.47 -17.27 -44.43
C SER A 24 22.30 -16.98 -43.52
N GLU A 25 22.04 -15.72 -43.22
CA GLU A 25 20.82 -15.32 -42.51
C GLU A 25 19.59 -15.86 -43.25
N ARG A 26 18.74 -16.62 -42.57
CA ARG A 26 17.51 -17.22 -43.10
C ARG A 26 16.31 -16.58 -42.42
N GLU A 27 15.27 -16.25 -43.18
CA GLU A 27 14.00 -15.79 -42.61
C GLU A 27 13.00 -16.95 -42.57
N PHE A 28 12.49 -17.26 -41.38
CA PHE A 28 11.44 -18.24 -41.15
C PHE A 28 10.15 -17.49 -40.85
N ARG A 29 9.05 -17.85 -41.53
CA ARG A 29 7.79 -17.11 -41.46
C ARG A 29 6.61 -18.05 -41.27
N LEU A 30 5.70 -17.67 -40.39
CA LEU A 30 4.42 -18.33 -40.17
C LEU A 30 3.35 -17.80 -41.14
N GLU A 31 2.32 -18.60 -41.40
CA GLU A 31 1.16 -18.19 -42.19
C GLU A 31 0.44 -16.95 -41.61
N SER A 32 0.51 -16.78 -40.29
CA SER A 32 -0.04 -15.63 -39.57
C SER A 32 0.77 -14.33 -39.76
N GLY A 33 1.94 -14.40 -40.42
CA GLY A 33 2.75 -13.24 -40.81
C GLY A 33 3.91 -12.92 -39.87
N GLU A 34 3.98 -13.52 -38.67
CA GLU A 34 5.15 -13.42 -37.80
C GLU A 34 6.36 -14.13 -38.44
N ALA A 35 7.53 -13.52 -38.27
CA ALA A 35 8.78 -14.03 -38.82
C ALA A 35 9.93 -13.87 -37.85
N VAL A 36 10.96 -14.68 -38.03
CA VAL A 36 12.24 -14.60 -37.33
C VAL A 36 13.37 -14.68 -38.36
N ARG A 37 14.35 -13.80 -38.22
CA ARG A 37 15.62 -13.91 -38.95
C ARG A 37 16.62 -14.65 -38.08
N PHE A 38 17.15 -15.73 -38.61
CA PHE A 38 18.06 -16.59 -37.90
C PHE A 38 19.39 -16.69 -38.63
N LEU A 39 20.47 -16.54 -37.87
CA LEU A 39 21.84 -16.71 -38.32
C LEU A 39 22.52 -17.76 -37.45
N GLY A 40 22.79 -18.95 -38.02
CA GLY A 40 23.45 -20.05 -37.32
C GLY A 40 23.00 -21.42 -37.81
N ASN A 41 23.17 -22.43 -36.96
CA ASN A 41 22.89 -23.83 -37.27
C ASN A 41 21.40 -24.16 -37.11
N VAL A 42 20.84 -24.80 -38.13
CA VAL A 42 19.44 -25.26 -38.18
C VAL A 42 19.39 -26.73 -38.56
N ASP A 43 18.57 -27.52 -37.87
CA ASP A 43 18.30 -28.92 -38.17
C ASP A 43 16.79 -29.17 -38.22
N ASP A 44 16.28 -29.67 -39.35
CA ASP A 44 14.84 -29.86 -39.59
C ASP A 44 13.99 -28.66 -39.14
N GLU A 45 14.37 -27.46 -39.61
CA GLU A 45 13.69 -26.20 -39.26
C GLU A 45 13.75 -25.80 -37.76
N ARG A 46 14.52 -26.53 -36.94
CA ARG A 46 14.78 -26.20 -35.54
C ARG A 46 16.09 -25.46 -35.40
N PHE A 47 16.09 -24.38 -34.62
CA PHE A 47 17.31 -23.66 -34.26
C PHE A 47 18.14 -24.51 -33.29
N ILE A 48 19.45 -24.57 -33.50
CA ILE A 48 20.39 -25.33 -32.65
C ILE A 48 21.27 -24.36 -31.86
N ASP A 49 22.02 -23.53 -32.58
CA ASP A 49 22.84 -22.46 -32.02
C ASP A 49 22.99 -21.32 -33.04
N GLY A 50 22.99 -20.09 -32.54
CA GLY A 50 23.06 -18.89 -33.37
C GLY A 50 22.21 -17.75 -32.83
N ARG A 51 21.91 -16.80 -33.72
CA ARG A 51 21.20 -15.57 -33.39
C ARG A 51 19.83 -15.53 -34.05
N ALA A 52 18.78 -15.45 -33.24
CA ALA A 52 17.39 -15.26 -33.66
C ALA A 52 16.95 -13.81 -33.40
N ALA A 53 16.58 -13.09 -34.46
CA ALA A 53 15.97 -11.76 -34.40
C ALA A 53 14.48 -11.86 -34.79
N TYR A 54 13.60 -11.77 -33.79
CA TYR A 54 12.17 -11.90 -33.99
C TYR A 54 11.58 -10.60 -34.55
N LEU A 55 10.87 -10.70 -35.68
CA LEU A 55 10.32 -9.58 -36.43
C LEU A 55 8.86 -9.26 -36.03
N SER A 56 8.55 -9.31 -34.73
CA SER A 56 7.21 -9.00 -34.21
C SER A 56 6.95 -7.48 -34.14
N SER A 57 5.69 -7.06 -34.23
CA SER A 57 5.33 -5.63 -34.23
C SER A 57 5.41 -4.95 -32.86
N ASN A 58 5.39 -5.72 -31.76
CA ASN A 58 5.15 -5.18 -30.42
C ASN A 58 6.34 -5.30 -29.46
N SER A 59 7.34 -6.13 -29.79
CA SER A 59 8.61 -6.19 -29.06
C SER A 59 9.75 -6.59 -30.01
N LYS A 60 10.85 -5.84 -29.96
CA LYS A 60 12.10 -6.22 -30.62
C LYS A 60 12.86 -7.15 -29.69
N THR A 61 12.78 -8.45 -29.96
CA THR A 61 13.49 -9.49 -29.20
C THR A 61 14.58 -10.10 -30.07
N VAL A 62 15.80 -10.16 -29.52
CA VAL A 62 16.93 -10.85 -30.14
C VAL A 62 17.48 -11.83 -29.13
N PHE A 63 17.64 -13.09 -29.52
CA PHE A 63 18.35 -14.10 -28.75
C PHE A 63 19.60 -14.53 -29.50
N ASP A 64 20.69 -14.74 -28.77
CA ASP A 64 21.98 -15.20 -29.27
C ASP A 64 22.52 -16.28 -28.34
N GLY A 65 22.60 -17.52 -28.82
CA GLY A 65 23.03 -18.65 -28.00
C GLY A 65 22.56 -20.00 -28.52
N ARG A 66 22.40 -20.94 -27.60
CA ARG A 66 21.91 -22.30 -27.87
C ARG A 66 20.42 -22.42 -27.62
N PHE A 67 19.79 -23.29 -28.38
CA PHE A 67 18.37 -23.60 -28.32
C PHE A 67 18.17 -25.04 -27.81
N ASP A 68 16.97 -25.33 -27.32
CA ASP A 68 16.57 -26.67 -26.86
C ASP A 68 16.22 -27.61 -28.03
N ASP A 69 15.83 -28.84 -27.72
CA ASP A 69 15.46 -29.87 -28.70
C ASP A 69 14.21 -29.52 -29.54
N LYS A 70 13.48 -28.48 -29.13
CA LYS A 70 12.28 -27.94 -29.78
C LYS A 70 12.53 -26.58 -30.44
N GLY A 71 13.75 -26.04 -30.39
CA GLY A 71 14.14 -24.79 -31.03
C GLY A 71 13.82 -23.52 -30.23
N TYR A 72 13.57 -23.61 -28.92
CA TYR A 72 13.40 -22.45 -28.03
C TYR A 72 14.72 -22.04 -27.39
N PRO A 73 14.90 -20.76 -26.99
CA PRO A 73 16.08 -20.33 -26.24
C PRO A 73 16.39 -21.26 -25.06
N HIS A 74 17.65 -21.67 -24.92
CA HIS A 74 18.10 -22.56 -23.83
C HIS A 74 19.26 -21.98 -23.03
N SER A 75 20.33 -21.49 -23.68
CA SER A 75 21.44 -20.85 -22.96
C SER A 75 22.06 -19.76 -23.81
N GLY A 76 22.15 -18.53 -23.32
CA GLY A 76 22.70 -17.43 -24.13
C GLY A 76 22.35 -16.04 -23.62
N HIS A 77 22.34 -15.10 -24.56
CA HIS A 77 22.01 -13.70 -24.33
C HIS A 77 20.70 -13.34 -25.05
N LEU A 78 19.73 -12.81 -24.30
CA LEU A 78 18.49 -12.26 -24.83
C LEU A 78 18.46 -10.75 -24.60
N ALA A 79 18.22 -9.99 -25.66
CA ALA A 79 17.97 -8.56 -25.61
C ALA A 79 16.53 -8.26 -26.03
N GLN A 80 15.80 -7.51 -25.20
CA GLN A 80 14.43 -7.11 -25.47
C GLN A 80 14.25 -5.60 -25.27
N THR A 81 13.63 -4.93 -26.24
CA THR A 81 13.20 -3.54 -26.08
C THR A 81 11.86 -3.49 -25.36
N LEU A 82 11.81 -2.78 -24.23
CA LEU A 82 10.63 -2.55 -23.41
C LEU A 82 10.18 -1.09 -23.55
N LEU A 83 8.86 -0.88 -23.60
CA LEU A 83 8.26 0.45 -23.62
C LEU A 83 8.00 0.94 -22.19
N GLY A 84 8.44 2.15 -21.89
CA GLY A 84 8.15 2.87 -20.67
C GLY A 84 6.97 3.83 -20.77
N GLU A 85 6.53 4.38 -19.64
CA GLU A 85 5.53 5.45 -19.62
C GLU A 85 6.10 6.70 -20.31
N GLY A 86 5.25 7.44 -21.04
CA GLY A 86 5.70 8.60 -21.81
C GLY A 86 6.54 8.27 -23.05
N SER A 87 6.51 7.01 -23.52
CA SER A 87 7.22 6.53 -24.73
C SER A 87 8.74 6.44 -24.61
N GLU A 88 9.30 6.42 -23.39
CA GLU A 88 10.72 6.12 -23.18
C GLU A 88 11.00 4.65 -23.52
N LEU A 89 12.17 4.36 -24.12
CA LEU A 89 12.58 2.98 -24.43
C LEU A 89 13.62 2.50 -23.44
N TYR A 90 13.45 1.26 -22.99
CA TYR A 90 14.38 0.53 -22.15
C TYR A 90 14.87 -0.72 -22.87
N SER A 91 16.13 -1.12 -22.65
CA SER A 91 16.69 -2.37 -23.16
C SER A 91 16.95 -3.31 -21.99
N LEU A 92 16.19 -4.41 -21.93
CA LEU A 92 16.47 -5.52 -21.03
C LEU A 92 17.47 -6.47 -21.69
N GLN A 93 18.52 -6.84 -20.96
CA GLN A 93 19.51 -7.84 -21.34
C GLN A 93 19.48 -8.96 -20.30
N LEU A 94 19.33 -10.20 -20.75
CA LEU A 94 19.31 -11.41 -19.93
C LEU A 94 20.43 -12.33 -20.40
N ILE A 95 21.32 -12.76 -19.50
CA ILE A 95 22.45 -13.64 -19.81
C ILE A 95 22.40 -14.85 -18.87
N GLY A 96 22.19 -16.04 -19.43
CA GLY A 96 22.03 -17.25 -18.61
C GLY A 96 21.24 -18.35 -19.30
N GLU A 97 20.51 -19.11 -18.48
CA GLU A 97 19.76 -20.30 -18.90
C GLU A 97 18.27 -19.99 -19.03
N PHE A 98 17.64 -20.63 -19.99
CA PHE A 98 16.24 -20.52 -20.36
C PHE A 98 15.59 -21.90 -20.37
N THR A 99 14.34 -21.98 -19.94
CA THR A 99 13.59 -23.24 -19.92
C THR A 99 12.16 -22.99 -20.40
N PHE A 100 11.78 -23.63 -21.50
CA PHE A 100 10.44 -23.52 -22.05
C PHE A 100 9.50 -24.58 -21.47
N ASP A 101 8.42 -24.14 -20.84
CA ASP A 101 7.32 -24.97 -20.41
C ASP A 101 6.19 -24.96 -21.45
N GLN A 102 6.08 -26.06 -22.19
CA GLN A 102 5.08 -26.24 -23.22
C GLN A 102 3.65 -26.35 -22.68
N GLN A 103 3.45 -26.80 -21.43
CA GLN A 103 2.12 -26.97 -20.86
C GLN A 103 1.49 -25.62 -20.50
N ASN A 104 2.29 -24.73 -19.93
CA ASN A 104 1.84 -23.40 -19.51
C ASN A 104 2.11 -22.30 -20.55
N LEU A 105 2.83 -22.63 -21.63
CA LEU A 105 3.30 -21.69 -22.65
C LEU A 105 4.13 -20.54 -22.03
N LEU A 106 5.08 -20.89 -21.17
CA LEU A 106 5.94 -19.93 -20.48
C LEU A 106 7.41 -20.26 -20.78
N ILE A 107 8.25 -19.24 -20.82
CA ILE A 107 9.70 -19.41 -20.76
C ILE A 107 10.22 -18.77 -19.50
N ASP A 108 10.91 -19.58 -18.70
CA ASP A 108 11.61 -19.15 -17.51
C ASP A 108 13.07 -18.84 -17.87
N PHE A 109 13.63 -17.87 -17.17
CA PHE A 109 15.04 -17.48 -17.26
C PHE A 109 15.67 -17.47 -15.87
N LEU A 110 16.90 -17.97 -15.78
CA LEU A 110 17.76 -17.86 -14.60
C LEU A 110 19.15 -17.37 -15.02
N GLY A 111 19.55 -16.21 -14.50
CA GLY A 111 20.86 -15.67 -14.79
C GLY A 111 20.99 -14.18 -14.47
N ASP A 112 21.95 -13.53 -15.12
CA ASP A 112 22.24 -12.12 -14.90
C ASP A 112 21.31 -11.26 -15.75
N PHE A 113 20.86 -10.13 -15.21
CA PHE A 113 20.12 -9.14 -15.98
C PHE A 113 20.75 -7.76 -15.90
N THR A 114 20.55 -6.97 -16.95
CA THR A 114 20.84 -5.55 -16.98
C THR A 114 19.72 -4.83 -17.70
N LEU A 115 19.20 -3.76 -17.10
CA LEU A 115 18.22 -2.88 -17.69
C LEU A 115 18.86 -1.53 -17.95
N VAL A 116 18.78 -1.08 -19.20
CA VAL A 116 19.42 0.15 -19.69
C VAL A 116 18.36 1.10 -20.23
N ASP A 117 18.51 2.40 -19.96
CA ASP A 117 17.63 3.42 -20.53
C ASP A 117 18.00 3.80 -21.98
N SER A 118 17.20 4.69 -22.57
CA SER A 118 17.43 5.23 -23.93
C SER A 118 18.77 5.96 -24.12
N GLN A 119 19.47 6.33 -23.04
CA GLN A 119 20.77 6.99 -23.06
C GLN A 119 21.95 6.02 -22.85
N GLY A 120 21.68 4.71 -22.74
CA GLY A 120 22.73 3.72 -22.47
C GLY A 120 23.14 3.63 -21.00
N ARG A 121 22.40 4.23 -20.07
CA ARG A 121 22.71 4.18 -18.63
C ARG A 121 22.03 2.97 -17.99
N VAL A 122 22.78 2.22 -17.19
CA VAL A 122 22.22 1.13 -16.37
C VAL A 122 21.29 1.72 -15.33
N VAL A 123 20.02 1.28 -15.34
CA VAL A 123 19.00 1.71 -14.38
C VAL A 123 18.69 0.63 -13.34
N ALA A 124 18.89 -0.64 -13.68
CA ALA A 124 18.86 -1.76 -12.75
C ALA A 124 19.70 -2.93 -13.26
N GLU A 125 20.25 -3.74 -12.36
CA GLU A 125 21.01 -4.95 -12.68
C GLU A 125 20.96 -5.95 -11.54
N GLY A 126 21.11 -7.23 -11.83
CA GLY A 126 21.11 -8.28 -10.82
C GLY A 126 21.75 -9.55 -11.31
N LYS A 127 22.13 -10.41 -10.35
CA LYS A 127 22.73 -11.72 -10.62
C LYS A 127 21.82 -12.82 -10.13
N ASN A 128 21.86 -13.96 -10.80
CA ASN A 128 20.99 -15.11 -10.48
C ASN A 128 19.50 -14.71 -10.36
N SER A 129 19.09 -13.74 -11.18
CA SER A 129 17.72 -13.26 -11.27
C SER A 129 16.85 -14.25 -12.02
N ARG A 130 15.58 -14.28 -11.64
CA ARG A 130 14.55 -15.10 -12.24
C ARG A 130 13.57 -14.20 -12.98
N TRP A 131 13.35 -14.54 -14.24
CA TRP A 131 12.41 -13.84 -15.11
C TRP A 131 11.53 -14.83 -15.83
N GLN A 132 10.34 -14.40 -16.24
CA GLN A 132 9.40 -15.21 -16.99
C GLN A 132 8.74 -14.40 -18.09
N ALA A 133 8.47 -15.03 -19.23
CA ALA A 133 7.69 -14.46 -20.31
C ALA A 133 6.67 -15.46 -20.88
N PRO A 134 5.47 -15.02 -21.27
CA PRO A 134 4.49 -15.89 -21.92
C PRO A 134 4.73 -16.04 -23.42
N TYR A 135 4.29 -17.17 -23.97
CA TYR A 135 4.11 -17.42 -25.39
C TYR A 135 2.62 -17.46 -25.72
N ASN A 136 2.21 -16.81 -26.80
CA ASN A 136 0.82 -16.89 -27.28
C ASN A 136 0.49 -18.28 -27.85
N LYS A 137 1.51 -18.97 -28.37
CA LYS A 137 1.43 -20.32 -28.94
C LYS A 137 2.81 -20.97 -28.88
N ALA A 138 2.88 -22.28 -28.69
CA ALA A 138 4.13 -23.04 -28.75
C ALA A 138 4.65 -23.10 -30.20
N HIS A 139 5.44 -22.08 -30.60
CA HIS A 139 6.18 -22.11 -31.86
C HIS A 139 7.54 -21.38 -31.72
N PRO A 140 8.67 -21.98 -32.16
CA PRO A 140 10.02 -21.39 -31.99
C PRO A 140 10.24 -20.09 -32.80
N TYR A 141 9.44 -19.87 -33.84
CA TYR A 141 9.47 -18.64 -34.65
C TYR A 141 8.70 -17.45 -34.04
N LEU A 142 7.97 -17.67 -32.96
CA LEU A 142 7.28 -16.61 -32.23
C LEU A 142 8.22 -16.02 -31.17
N SER A 143 8.20 -14.69 -31.04
CA SER A 143 8.88 -14.04 -29.92
C SER A 143 8.16 -14.42 -28.62
N PRO A 144 8.90 -14.64 -27.51
CA PRO A 144 8.30 -14.52 -26.20
C PRO A 144 7.69 -13.12 -26.02
N GLY A 145 6.70 -13.01 -25.16
CA GLY A 145 6.20 -11.73 -24.67
C GLY A 145 7.25 -10.97 -23.86
N ASN A 146 6.83 -9.89 -23.20
CA ASN A 146 7.75 -9.13 -22.35
C ASN A 146 8.14 -9.95 -21.12
N PHE A 147 9.44 -10.04 -20.86
CA PHE A 147 9.94 -10.65 -19.63
C PHE A 147 9.63 -9.78 -18.41
N GLY A 148 9.13 -10.40 -17.35
CA GLY A 148 8.99 -9.79 -16.03
C GLY A 148 9.74 -10.58 -14.96
N LEU A 149 10.12 -9.91 -13.87
CA LEU A 149 10.73 -10.57 -12.71
C LEU A 149 9.77 -11.61 -12.11
N ASP A 150 10.29 -12.75 -11.69
CA ASP A 150 9.53 -13.82 -11.04
C ASP A 150 10.34 -14.48 -9.92
N GLY A 151 9.69 -15.05 -8.91
CA GLY A 151 10.34 -15.68 -7.77
C GLY A 151 11.23 -14.73 -6.96
N LYS A 152 12.17 -15.29 -6.20
CA LYS A 152 13.10 -14.52 -5.35
C LYS A 152 14.19 -13.86 -6.19
N ASN A 153 14.36 -12.55 -6.03
CA ASN A 153 15.35 -11.74 -6.73
C ASN A 153 16.08 -10.79 -5.78
N GLN A 154 17.39 -10.68 -5.97
CA GLN A 154 18.22 -9.63 -5.39
C GLN A 154 18.87 -8.83 -6.51
N TYR A 155 18.65 -7.52 -6.52
CA TYR A 155 19.12 -6.66 -7.60
C TYR A 155 19.47 -5.26 -7.11
N ARG A 156 20.28 -4.55 -7.89
CA ARG A 156 20.64 -3.14 -7.67
C ARG A 156 19.81 -2.27 -8.60
N GLN A 157 19.23 -1.21 -8.07
CA GLN A 157 18.46 -0.23 -8.80
C GLN A 157 19.08 1.15 -8.61
N TYR A 158 19.24 1.91 -9.69
CA TYR A 158 19.94 3.20 -9.68
C TYR A 158 19.00 4.41 -9.68
N ARG A 159 17.71 4.17 -9.92
CA ARG A 159 16.66 5.20 -9.94
C ARG A 159 15.59 4.86 -8.92
N ARG A 160 14.89 5.89 -8.45
CA ARG A 160 13.73 5.70 -7.58
C ARG A 160 12.54 5.12 -8.31
N HIS A 161 12.35 5.53 -9.55
CA HIS A 161 11.24 5.08 -10.39
C HIS A 161 11.79 4.74 -11.78
N ILE A 162 11.38 3.59 -12.29
CA ILE A 162 11.67 3.12 -13.65
C ILE A 162 10.31 2.82 -14.29
N PRO A 163 9.73 3.78 -15.01
CA PRO A 163 8.36 3.72 -15.52
C PRO A 163 8.25 2.72 -16.67
N LEU A 164 8.09 1.42 -16.39
CA LEU A 164 7.79 0.42 -17.42
C LEU A 164 6.27 0.35 -17.65
N ALA A 165 5.84 0.43 -18.91
CA ALA A 165 4.42 0.53 -19.28
C ALA A 165 3.64 -0.77 -19.07
N ALA A 166 4.31 -1.92 -19.08
CA ALA A 166 3.69 -3.21 -18.79
C ALA A 166 3.57 -3.41 -17.27
N GLU A 167 2.38 -3.79 -16.78
CA GLU A 167 2.22 -4.17 -15.37
C GLU A 167 3.16 -5.32 -14.99
N LYS A 168 3.31 -6.31 -15.89
CA LYS A 168 4.28 -7.41 -15.75
C LYS A 168 5.68 -6.89 -16.05
N GLY A 169 6.57 -6.91 -15.06
CA GLY A 169 7.95 -6.45 -15.20
C GLY A 169 8.25 -5.10 -14.55
N ARG A 170 7.31 -4.51 -13.80
CA ARG A 170 7.60 -3.31 -13.00
C ARG A 170 8.64 -3.61 -11.93
N LEU A 171 9.74 -2.87 -11.97
CA LEU A 171 10.68 -2.77 -10.87
C LEU A 171 10.06 -1.99 -9.72
N ILE A 172 10.65 -2.09 -8.53
CA ILE A 172 10.07 -1.48 -7.34
C ILE A 172 10.25 0.03 -7.38
N GLU A 173 9.13 0.76 -7.28
CA GLU A 173 9.17 2.21 -7.08
C GLU A 173 9.57 2.55 -5.65
N ILE A 174 10.43 3.55 -5.49
CA ILE A 174 10.94 4.05 -4.22
C ILE A 174 10.45 5.49 -4.07
N HIS A 175 9.46 5.70 -3.22
CA HIS A 175 8.80 7.00 -3.07
C HIS A 175 9.59 7.97 -2.18
N ARG A 176 10.44 7.48 -1.26
CA ARG A 176 11.30 8.35 -0.43
C ARG A 176 12.27 9.20 -1.28
N PRO A 177 12.64 10.41 -0.84
CA PRO A 177 13.67 11.24 -1.47
C PRO A 177 15.09 10.75 -1.13
N LEU A 178 15.35 9.45 -1.28
CA LEU A 178 16.67 8.85 -1.12
C LEU A 178 17.41 8.86 -2.47
N ALA A 179 18.73 9.02 -2.42
CA ALA A 179 19.60 8.81 -3.56
C ALA A 179 20.13 7.37 -3.52
N GLY A 180 20.11 6.70 -4.67
CA GLY A 180 20.65 5.35 -4.85
C GLY A 180 22.18 5.35 -4.98
N PRO A 181 22.78 4.17 -5.17
CA PRO A 181 22.13 2.92 -5.58
C PRO A 181 21.34 2.23 -4.46
N PHE A 182 20.30 1.51 -4.85
CA PHE A 182 19.41 0.75 -3.98
C PHE A 182 19.63 -0.75 -4.18
N LEU A 183 19.94 -1.49 -3.13
CA LEU A 183 19.91 -2.95 -3.13
C LEU A 183 18.52 -3.42 -2.75
N VAL A 184 17.86 -4.16 -3.63
CA VAL A 184 16.49 -4.64 -3.47
C VAL A 184 16.50 -6.15 -3.31
N ASP A 185 15.83 -6.66 -2.28
CA ASP A 185 15.52 -8.07 -2.06
C ASP A 185 14.00 -8.25 -2.05
N SER A 186 13.46 -9.01 -2.99
CA SER A 186 12.03 -9.13 -3.22
C SER A 186 11.65 -10.50 -3.79
N TYR A 187 10.44 -10.96 -3.45
CA TYR A 187 9.78 -12.04 -4.17
C TYR A 187 8.81 -11.47 -5.19
N PHE A 188 8.78 -12.03 -6.39
CA PHE A 188 7.82 -11.68 -7.44
C PHE A 188 6.94 -12.89 -7.78
N TRP A 189 5.71 -12.62 -8.17
CA TRP A 189 4.78 -13.59 -8.75
C TRP A 189 4.10 -12.94 -9.94
N GLU A 190 4.20 -13.55 -11.12
CA GLU A 190 3.61 -13.04 -12.37
C GLU A 190 4.04 -11.60 -12.69
N GLY A 191 5.29 -11.24 -12.42
CA GLY A 191 5.80 -9.89 -12.66
C GLY A 191 5.43 -8.85 -11.61
N GLN A 192 4.79 -9.25 -10.50
CA GLN A 192 4.40 -8.36 -9.40
C GLN A 192 5.14 -8.69 -8.11
N PRO A 193 5.67 -7.70 -7.37
CA PRO A 193 6.27 -7.93 -6.06
C PRO A 193 5.24 -8.43 -5.05
N GLN A 194 5.62 -9.40 -4.22
CA GLN A 194 4.78 -10.01 -3.19
C GLN A 194 5.49 -9.99 -1.83
N GLY A 195 4.69 -9.99 -0.77
CA GLY A 195 5.17 -10.12 0.59
C GLY A 195 6.10 -8.98 0.98
N ARG A 196 7.11 -9.28 1.79
CA ARG A 196 8.07 -8.29 2.27
C ARG A 196 9.21 -8.08 1.27
N VAL A 197 9.50 -6.82 0.99
CA VAL A 197 10.61 -6.34 0.18
C VAL A 197 11.54 -5.52 1.04
N ASN A 198 12.83 -5.79 0.97
CA ASN A 198 13.85 -5.00 1.65
C ASN A 198 14.59 -4.15 0.62
N ILE A 199 14.68 -2.85 0.87
CA ILE A 199 15.37 -1.89 0.01
C ILE A 199 16.45 -1.22 0.85
N THR A 200 17.71 -1.38 0.47
CA THR A 200 18.84 -0.76 1.15
C THR A 200 19.43 0.32 0.26
N ALA A 201 19.37 1.59 0.66
CA ALA A 201 20.06 2.67 -0.04
C ALA A 201 21.49 2.79 0.48
N GLU A 202 22.47 2.69 -0.42
CA GLU A 202 23.89 2.96 -0.12
C GLU A 202 24.19 4.43 -0.42
N ASN A 203 24.53 5.23 0.61
CA ASN A 203 24.93 6.63 0.40
C ASN A 203 26.46 6.79 0.40
N VAL A 204 26.94 7.77 -0.39
CA VAL A 204 28.32 8.23 -0.42
C VAL A 204 28.67 8.81 0.95
N GLY A 205 29.44 8.05 1.73
CA GLY A 205 29.70 8.32 3.15
C GLY A 205 29.57 7.10 4.07
N GLY A 206 29.29 5.91 3.53
CA GLY A 206 29.29 4.64 4.28
C GLY A 206 28.04 4.40 5.13
N LYS A 207 26.96 5.15 4.88
CA LYS A 207 25.67 5.00 5.56
C LYS A 207 24.72 4.18 4.72
N SER A 208 24.08 3.18 5.33
CA SER A 208 23.04 2.34 4.72
C SER A 208 21.68 2.65 5.35
N TYR A 209 20.66 2.86 4.52
CA TYR A 209 19.28 3.03 4.97
C TYR A 209 18.46 1.82 4.55
N VAL A 210 17.75 1.17 5.48
CA VAL A 210 16.89 0.02 5.16
C VAL A 210 15.42 0.44 5.20
N VAL A 211 14.73 0.25 4.08
CA VAL A 211 13.31 0.46 3.90
C VAL A 211 12.64 -0.89 3.68
N GLU A 212 11.66 -1.25 4.52
CA GLU A 212 10.93 -2.52 4.42
C GLU A 212 9.54 -2.32 3.79
N ARG A 213 9.36 -2.63 2.51
CA ARG A 213 8.05 -2.51 1.86
C ARG A 213 7.25 -3.81 1.94
N GLN A 214 6.01 -3.75 2.42
CA GLN A 214 5.12 -4.91 2.44
C GLN A 214 4.08 -4.82 1.32
N TYR A 215 4.07 -5.81 0.45
CA TYR A 215 3.09 -6.06 -0.60
C TYR A 215 2.16 -7.18 -0.11
N HIS A 216 0.87 -6.88 0.03
CA HIS A 216 -0.12 -7.89 0.44
C HIS A 216 -0.91 -8.33 -0.80
N SER A 217 -0.84 -9.61 -1.16
CA SER A 217 -1.81 -10.21 -2.08
C SER A 217 -2.96 -10.78 -1.28
N GLY A 218 -4.03 -10.00 -1.14
CA GLY A 218 -5.35 -10.56 -0.84
C GLY A 218 -5.92 -11.14 -2.12
N GLY A 219 -6.43 -12.38 -2.07
CA GLY A 219 -7.18 -12.97 -3.18
C GLY A 219 -8.43 -12.16 -3.52
N ASP A 220 -8.79 -12.20 -4.82
CA ASP A 220 -9.88 -11.50 -5.52
C ASP A 220 -9.79 -9.97 -5.67
N ASP A 221 -9.31 -9.56 -6.85
CA ASP A 221 -9.70 -8.41 -7.70
C ASP A 221 -9.91 -7.01 -7.11
N SER A 222 -9.29 -6.70 -5.97
CA SER A 222 -8.88 -5.33 -5.67
C SER A 222 -7.43 -5.32 -5.21
N LYS A 223 -6.52 -4.97 -6.13
CA LYS A 223 -5.10 -4.74 -5.83
C LYS A 223 -4.96 -3.54 -4.89
N GLN A 224 -5.29 -3.69 -3.61
CA GLN A 224 -4.95 -2.74 -2.57
C GLN A 224 -3.46 -2.91 -2.25
N TYR A 225 -2.63 -2.24 -3.03
CA TYR A 225 -1.24 -2.00 -2.65
C TYR A 225 -1.28 -1.09 -1.42
N PHE A 226 -1.12 -1.66 -0.22
CA PHE A 226 -0.80 -0.83 0.94
C PHE A 226 0.65 -0.42 0.82
N TYR A 227 0.87 0.80 0.36
CA TYR A 227 2.19 1.41 0.23
C TYR A 227 2.73 1.67 1.62
N TYR A 228 3.78 0.95 1.99
CA TYR A 228 4.46 1.18 3.25
C TYR A 228 5.96 1.25 3.00
N GLU A 229 6.56 2.44 3.17
CA GLU A 229 8.01 2.64 3.16
C GLU A 229 8.47 3.06 4.56
N PRO A 230 8.57 2.11 5.51
CA PRO A 230 9.10 2.35 6.83
C PRO A 230 10.58 2.65 6.72
N GLY A 231 11.00 3.83 7.15
CA GLY A 231 12.40 4.05 7.48
C GLY A 231 12.68 3.25 8.76
N SER A 232 13.37 2.12 8.65
CA SER A 232 13.91 1.44 9.83
C SER A 232 15.25 2.10 10.20
N PHE A 233 15.34 2.58 11.43
CA PHE A 233 16.49 3.30 11.95
C PHE A 233 17.65 2.34 12.29
N SER A 234 18.88 2.77 12.03
CA SER A 234 20.10 2.07 12.42
C SER A 234 20.65 2.48 13.80
N GLU A 235 20.00 3.38 14.54
CA GLU A 235 20.49 3.88 15.85
C GLU A 235 19.37 4.03 16.91
N ILE A 236 18.38 3.13 16.95
CA ILE A 236 17.48 3.03 18.11
C ILE A 236 17.97 1.90 19.01
N GLU A 237 18.37 2.25 20.23
CA GLU A 237 18.79 1.28 21.23
C GLU A 237 17.59 0.45 21.71
N LEU A 238 17.69 -0.88 21.67
CA LEU A 238 16.68 -1.77 22.25
C LEU A 238 16.97 -1.94 23.74
N MET A 239 16.06 -1.46 24.58
CA MET A 239 16.14 -1.62 26.02
C MET A 239 15.24 -2.78 26.46
N GLY A 240 15.82 -3.79 27.10
CA GLY A 240 15.09 -4.98 27.57
C GLY A 240 15.15 -6.14 26.57
N ALA A 241 14.37 -7.19 26.84
CA ALA A 241 14.44 -8.45 26.12
C ALA A 241 13.53 -8.47 24.87
N CYS A 242 13.91 -7.78 23.79
CA CYS A 242 13.30 -7.99 22.48
C CYS A 242 14.32 -7.94 21.35
N ASN A 243 14.13 -8.79 20.33
CA ASN A 243 15.05 -8.90 19.18
C ASN A 243 14.80 -7.83 18.11
N SER A 244 13.67 -7.13 18.19
CA SER A 244 13.24 -6.13 17.22
C SER A 244 12.26 -5.14 17.84
N MET A 245 12.24 -3.92 17.32
CA MET A 245 11.22 -2.90 17.62
C MET A 245 10.12 -2.87 16.53
N PRO A 246 8.90 -2.41 16.85
CA PRO A 246 7.90 -2.07 15.84
C PRO A 246 8.38 -0.88 14.97
N THR A 247 7.70 -0.61 13.86
CA THR A 247 8.07 0.56 13.06
C THR A 247 7.59 1.85 13.71
N LEU A 248 8.44 2.87 13.68
CA LEU A 248 8.10 4.26 13.97
C LEU A 248 8.32 5.11 12.71
N THR A 249 7.32 5.89 12.30
CA THR A 249 7.41 6.74 11.10
C THR A 249 7.29 8.21 11.52
N VAL A 250 8.42 8.93 11.58
CA VAL A 250 8.45 10.34 12.00
C VAL A 250 9.65 11.13 11.45
N PRO A 251 9.50 12.40 11.02
CA PRO A 251 10.63 13.22 10.60
C PRO A 251 11.59 13.57 11.75
N GLN A 252 12.89 13.36 11.50
CA GLN A 252 13.94 13.48 12.51
C GLN A 252 14.25 14.92 12.94
N ASN A 253 13.94 15.89 12.09
CA ASN A 253 14.01 17.31 12.43
C ASN A 253 12.93 17.72 13.45
N ILE A 254 11.85 16.93 13.61
CA ILE A 254 10.79 17.17 14.60
C ILE A 254 10.95 16.27 15.82
N LEU A 255 11.12 14.97 15.62
CA LEU A 255 11.20 13.97 16.67
C LEU A 255 12.32 12.99 16.36
N LYS A 256 13.35 13.00 17.20
CA LYS A 256 14.49 12.09 17.13
C LYS A 256 14.32 11.00 18.17
N ALA A 257 13.87 9.82 17.75
CA ALA A 257 13.83 8.62 18.59
C ALA A 257 15.25 8.07 18.78
N PHE A 258 15.58 7.64 19.99
CA PHE A 258 16.92 7.13 20.34
C PHE A 258 16.89 5.78 21.04
N ALA A 259 15.75 5.38 21.63
CA ALA A 259 15.60 4.07 22.26
C ALA A 259 14.17 3.53 22.14
N TYR A 260 14.02 2.21 22.18
CA TYR A 260 12.75 1.51 22.34
C TYR A 260 12.80 0.67 23.62
N ASP A 261 11.92 0.98 24.56
CA ASP A 261 11.74 0.23 25.82
C ASP A 261 10.79 -0.94 25.55
N CYS A 262 11.36 -2.14 25.41
CA CYS A 262 10.63 -3.37 25.10
C CYS A 262 9.64 -3.73 26.21
N GLU A 263 10.00 -3.49 27.48
CA GLU A 263 9.16 -3.85 28.63
C GLU A 263 7.96 -2.91 28.75
N LYS A 264 8.15 -1.63 28.43
CA LYS A 264 7.08 -0.61 28.49
C LYS A 264 6.40 -0.36 27.15
N THR A 265 6.83 -1.06 26.10
CA THR A 265 6.27 -0.97 24.74
C THR A 265 6.20 0.46 24.21
N LYS A 266 7.31 1.20 24.29
CA LYS A 266 7.33 2.62 23.89
C LYS A 266 8.68 3.08 23.34
N PHE A 267 8.64 4.04 22.43
CA PHE A 267 9.81 4.78 21.98
C PHE A 267 10.12 5.93 22.92
N LEU A 268 11.41 6.16 23.13
CA LEU A 268 11.96 7.34 23.78
C LEU A 268 12.59 8.24 22.71
N ALA A 269 12.18 9.50 22.72
CA ALA A 269 12.58 10.50 21.73
C ALA A 269 12.88 11.86 22.36
N VAL A 270 13.53 12.72 21.60
CA VAL A 270 13.71 14.15 21.89
C VAL A 270 13.19 14.98 20.73
N SER A 271 12.80 16.23 21.01
CA SER A 271 12.37 17.17 19.98
C SER A 271 13.03 18.52 20.21
N PRO A 272 13.53 19.21 19.16
CA PRO A 272 13.97 20.60 19.29
C PRO A 272 12.82 21.54 19.68
N LEU A 273 11.56 21.16 19.43
CA LEU A 273 10.37 21.93 19.82
C LEU A 273 10.12 21.86 21.33
N PHE A 274 10.56 20.79 22.00
CA PHE A 274 10.37 20.57 23.44
C PHE A 274 11.70 20.61 24.18
N LYS A 275 12.20 21.83 24.44
CA LYS A 275 13.46 22.04 25.16
C LYS A 275 13.47 21.32 26.51
N ALA A 276 14.57 20.62 26.79
CA ALA A 276 14.80 19.87 28.04
C ALA A 276 13.68 18.88 28.42
N ALA A 277 13.00 18.32 27.42
CA ALA A 277 11.95 17.33 27.60
C ALA A 277 12.31 16.00 26.94
N ARG A 278 11.84 14.91 27.54
CA ARG A 278 11.78 13.59 26.88
C ARG A 278 10.40 13.44 26.25
N VAL A 279 10.35 12.93 25.03
CA VAL A 279 9.10 12.52 24.38
C VAL A 279 8.97 11.01 24.48
N GLU A 280 7.79 10.52 24.84
CA GLU A 280 7.45 9.11 24.85
C GLU A 280 6.36 8.86 23.81
N ILE A 281 6.53 7.82 23.00
CA ILE A 281 5.55 7.39 21.99
C ILE A 281 5.22 5.93 22.27
N HIS A 282 4.02 5.69 22.80
CA HIS A 282 3.59 4.33 23.12
C HIS A 282 3.20 3.58 21.86
N LEU A 283 3.41 2.26 21.84
CA LEU A 283 3.01 1.43 20.71
C LEU A 283 1.50 1.52 20.42
N SER A 284 0.67 1.68 21.46
CA SER A 284 -0.78 1.90 21.32
C SER A 284 -1.15 3.22 20.64
N ASP A 285 -0.20 4.16 20.58
CA ASP A 285 -0.36 5.48 19.98
C ASP A 285 0.19 5.55 18.55
N LEU A 286 0.65 4.40 18.05
CA LEU A 286 0.97 4.16 16.65
C LEU A 286 -0.20 3.47 15.98
N ASP A 287 -0.47 3.81 14.73
CA ASP A 287 -1.27 2.92 13.90
C ASP A 287 -0.40 1.84 13.25
N ASN A 288 -1.03 0.97 12.46
CA ASN A 288 -0.35 -0.13 11.78
C ASN A 288 0.76 0.32 10.84
N SER A 289 0.79 1.61 10.47
CA SER A 289 1.84 2.23 9.67
C SER A 289 2.93 2.90 10.51
N GLY A 290 2.94 2.71 11.83
CA GLY A 290 3.89 3.40 12.71
C GLY A 290 3.71 4.93 12.74
N SER A 291 2.60 5.46 12.20
CA SER A 291 2.27 6.88 12.26
C SER A 291 1.95 7.25 13.69
N VAL A 292 2.57 8.32 14.18
CA VAL A 292 2.36 8.79 15.55
C VAL A 292 1.05 9.57 15.63
N ARG A 293 0.12 9.12 16.48
CA ARG A 293 -1.16 9.81 16.72
C ARG A 293 -1.19 10.58 18.03
N ARG A 294 -0.37 10.14 18.99
CA ARG A 294 -0.24 10.78 20.30
C ARG A 294 1.19 10.66 20.79
N LEU A 295 1.64 11.71 21.46
CA LEU A 295 2.91 11.75 22.16
C LEU A 295 2.72 12.20 23.60
N VAL A 296 3.66 11.79 24.46
CA VAL A 296 3.73 12.22 25.85
C VAL A 296 5.02 12.97 26.08
N VAL A 297 4.95 14.27 26.35
CA VAL A 297 6.10 15.11 26.67
C VAL A 297 6.31 15.10 28.19
N LYS A 298 7.45 14.57 28.64
CA LYS A 298 7.89 14.49 30.03
C LYS A 298 8.95 15.56 30.29
N GLN A 299 8.66 16.47 31.22
CA GLN A 299 9.59 17.43 31.80
C GLN A 299 9.70 17.18 33.30
N LYS A 300 10.75 17.71 33.96
CA LYS A 300 11.12 17.45 35.37
C LYS A 300 9.91 17.22 36.30
N ASP A 301 8.96 18.16 36.30
CA ASP A 301 7.78 18.11 37.19
C ASP A 301 6.45 18.16 36.42
N SER A 302 6.46 18.07 35.08
CA SER A 302 5.25 18.22 34.27
C SER A 302 5.17 17.26 33.10
N ASN A 303 3.96 16.81 32.81
CA ASN A 303 3.65 15.92 31.70
C ASN A 303 2.65 16.62 30.77
N ALA A 304 2.80 16.44 29.47
CA ALA A 304 1.79 16.81 28.50
C ALA A 304 1.49 15.62 27.59
N GLU A 305 0.25 15.17 27.56
CA GLU A 305 -0.25 14.21 26.57
C GLU A 305 -0.91 14.99 25.45
N MET A 306 -0.46 14.78 24.22
CA MET A 306 -0.87 15.55 23.05
C MET A 306 -1.17 14.60 21.91
N ASN A 307 -2.44 14.59 21.49
CA ASN A 307 -2.77 14.05 20.19
C ASN A 307 -2.28 15.00 19.09
N ILE A 308 -1.81 14.46 17.98
CA ILE A 308 -1.20 15.21 16.89
C ILE A 308 -1.81 14.83 15.55
N ASP A 309 -1.73 15.75 14.60
CA ASP A 309 -2.09 15.50 13.20
C ASP A 309 -0.99 14.63 12.54
N PRO A 310 -1.30 13.39 12.13
CA PRO A 310 -0.31 12.53 11.49
C PRO A 310 0.16 13.08 10.14
N GLU A 311 -0.70 13.73 9.37
CA GLU A 311 -0.35 14.26 8.04
C GLU A 311 0.58 15.46 8.18
N ALA A 312 0.26 16.40 9.06
CA ALA A 312 1.15 17.53 9.35
C ALA A 312 2.51 17.05 9.89
N LEU A 313 2.51 16.00 10.73
CA LEU A 313 3.75 15.39 11.22
C LEU A 313 4.61 14.87 10.07
N TYR A 314 4.01 14.29 9.03
CA TYR A 314 4.75 13.85 7.86
C TYR A 314 5.35 15.00 7.05
N GLU A 315 4.66 16.13 6.99
CA GLU A 315 5.08 17.31 6.24
C GLU A 315 6.18 18.13 6.94
N GLY A 316 6.55 17.78 8.18
CA GLY A 316 7.58 18.51 8.91
C GLY A 316 7.06 19.33 10.08
N GLU A 317 5.76 19.26 10.39
CA GLU A 317 5.10 20.12 11.37
C GLU A 317 4.50 19.35 12.54
N LEU A 318 4.61 19.88 13.76
CA LEU A 318 3.99 19.27 14.93
C LEU A 318 2.73 20.04 15.33
N ILE A 319 1.60 19.65 14.75
CA ILE A 319 0.31 20.30 14.97
C ILE A 319 -0.51 19.46 15.97
N PRO A 320 -0.96 20.05 17.10
CA PRO A 320 -1.91 19.40 17.99
C PRO A 320 -3.26 19.18 17.31
N GLU A 321 -3.78 17.95 17.39
CA GLU A 321 -5.06 17.56 16.80
C GLU A 321 -5.83 16.69 17.80
N GLY A 322 -6.94 17.19 18.32
CA GLY A 322 -7.73 16.53 19.35
C GLY A 322 -7.31 16.88 20.78
N ALA A 323 -7.31 15.90 21.69
CA ALA A 323 -7.14 16.19 23.12
C ALA A 323 -5.68 16.49 23.50
N VAL A 324 -5.50 17.56 24.29
CA VAL A 324 -4.22 17.92 24.92
C VAL A 324 -4.45 18.08 26.42
N LEU A 325 -3.71 17.31 27.21
CA LEU A 325 -3.79 17.28 28.67
C LEU A 325 -2.43 17.61 29.25
N LYS A 326 -2.34 18.61 30.13
CA LYS A 326 -1.10 19.00 30.81
C LYS A 326 -1.25 18.88 32.31
N THR A 327 -0.30 18.23 32.96
CA THR A 327 -0.24 18.06 34.42
C THR A 327 1.10 18.51 34.97
N ARG A 328 1.13 18.89 36.25
CA ARG A 328 2.34 19.19 37.02
C ARG A 328 2.19 18.67 38.44
N ALA A 329 3.13 17.86 38.90
CA ALA A 329 3.06 17.19 40.21
C ALA A 329 1.66 16.60 40.50
N ASP A 330 1.16 15.81 39.54
CA ASP A 330 -0.18 15.16 39.54
C ASP A 330 -1.41 16.09 39.62
N LYS A 331 -1.22 17.41 39.50
CA LYS A 331 -2.31 18.38 39.36
C LYS A 331 -2.55 18.71 37.89
N LEU A 332 -3.82 18.89 37.53
CA LEU A 332 -4.21 19.37 36.22
C LEU A 332 -3.78 20.84 36.05
N ILE A 333 -2.97 21.12 35.03
CA ILE A 333 -2.61 22.47 34.62
C ILE A 333 -3.60 22.96 33.57
N SER A 334 -3.84 22.15 32.55
CA SER A 334 -4.83 22.47 31.52
C SER A 334 -5.33 21.22 30.80
N TYR A 335 -6.54 21.33 30.26
CA TYR A 335 -7.08 20.41 29.27
C TYR A 335 -7.74 21.21 28.15
N SER A 336 -7.38 20.92 26.91
CA SER A 336 -7.98 21.57 25.74
C SER A 336 -8.20 20.56 24.62
N HIS A 337 -9.19 20.82 23.78
CA HIS A 337 -9.35 20.12 22.51
C HIS A 337 -8.84 21.04 21.40
N PHE A 338 -8.11 20.49 20.44
CA PHE A 338 -7.53 21.20 19.31
C PHE A 338 -8.12 20.67 18.01
N TYR A 339 -8.25 21.54 17.02
CA TYR A 339 -8.56 21.19 15.65
C TYR A 339 -7.66 22.04 14.74
N ARG A 340 -6.85 21.39 13.90
CA ARG A 340 -5.83 22.01 13.04
C ARG A 340 -4.94 23.00 13.81
N GLY A 341 -4.52 22.63 15.02
CA GLY A 341 -3.67 23.47 15.86
C GLY A 341 -4.36 24.59 16.63
N HIS A 342 -5.68 24.80 16.44
CA HIS A 342 -6.46 25.80 17.17
C HIS A 342 -7.25 25.18 18.32
N ALA A 343 -7.20 25.78 19.51
CA ALA A 343 -8.02 25.34 20.63
C ALA A 343 -9.50 25.62 20.37
N VAL A 344 -10.35 24.62 20.56
CA VAL A 344 -11.79 24.65 20.28
C VAL A 344 -12.59 24.01 21.41
N GLY A 345 -13.86 24.38 21.51
CA GLY A 345 -14.81 23.82 22.47
C GLY A 345 -14.60 24.33 23.89
N ILE A 346 -14.92 23.48 24.86
CA ILE A 346 -14.79 23.77 26.29
C ILE A 346 -13.62 22.99 26.88
N GLY A 347 -12.57 23.70 27.26
CA GLY A 347 -11.39 23.21 27.99
C GLY A 347 -11.44 23.53 29.49
N ILE A 348 -10.35 23.23 30.19
CA ILE A 348 -10.16 23.49 31.62
C ILE A 348 -8.86 24.24 31.80
N ASP A 349 -8.90 25.37 32.49
CA ASP A 349 -7.73 26.03 33.06
C ASP A 349 -7.64 25.68 34.54
N GLY A 350 -6.60 24.93 34.90
CA GLY A 350 -6.28 24.52 36.27
C GLY A 350 -5.17 25.33 36.93
N ASN A 351 -4.50 26.20 36.18
CA ASN A 351 -3.37 27.00 36.67
C ASN A 351 -3.80 28.35 37.26
N ALA A 352 -5.06 28.73 37.08
CA ALA A 352 -5.64 29.93 37.70
C ALA A 352 -5.77 29.79 39.23
N GLU A 353 -5.90 30.92 39.93
CA GLU A 353 -6.16 30.97 41.39
C GLU A 353 -7.36 30.09 41.81
N SER A 354 -8.33 29.92 40.89
CA SER A 354 -9.37 28.90 40.98
C SER A 354 -9.59 28.21 39.63
N PRO A 355 -9.70 26.86 39.59
CA PRO A 355 -9.90 26.14 38.35
C PRO A 355 -11.24 26.51 37.72
N HIS A 356 -11.26 26.69 36.40
CA HIS A 356 -12.48 27.04 35.67
C HIS A 356 -12.51 26.44 34.26
N TYR A 357 -13.70 26.34 33.68
CA TYR A 357 -13.86 25.97 32.28
C TYR A 357 -13.53 27.16 31.37
N LEU A 358 -12.80 26.89 30.29
CA LEU A 358 -12.39 27.86 29.28
C LEU A 358 -13.15 27.59 27.98
N GLN A 359 -13.87 28.58 27.46
CA GLN A 359 -14.48 28.52 26.14
C GLN A 359 -13.49 29.00 25.08
N SER A 360 -13.20 28.17 24.08
CA SER A 360 -12.33 28.49 22.95
C SER A 360 -13.10 28.40 21.63
N LYS A 361 -13.03 29.43 20.79
CA LYS A 361 -13.73 29.51 19.50
C LYS A 361 -12.71 29.66 18.38
N TRP A 362 -13.03 29.10 17.22
CA TRP A 362 -12.28 29.30 15.99
C TRP A 362 -13.23 29.79 14.88
N PRO A 363 -13.47 31.11 14.76
CA PRO A 363 -14.47 31.67 13.86
C PRO A 363 -14.21 31.40 12.37
N GLU A 364 -12.95 31.21 11.98
CA GLU A 364 -12.54 30.96 10.60
C GLU A 364 -12.77 29.50 10.16
N ALA A 365 -13.10 28.60 11.08
CA ALA A 365 -13.39 27.21 10.74
C ALA A 365 -14.78 27.09 10.10
N ASP A 366 -14.80 26.76 8.81
CA ASP A 366 -16.03 26.44 8.11
C ASP A 366 -16.39 24.97 8.34
N GLN A 367 -17.23 24.72 9.34
CA GLN A 367 -17.71 23.39 9.71
C GLN A 367 -19.19 23.47 10.07
N ASP A 368 -20.04 23.02 9.14
CA ASP A 368 -21.47 22.93 9.38
C ASP A 368 -21.85 21.68 10.17
N MET A 369 -22.90 21.84 10.98
CA MET A 369 -23.42 20.74 11.77
C MET A 369 -24.27 19.86 10.84
N PRO A 370 -23.99 18.55 10.74
CA PRO A 370 -24.79 17.69 9.90
C PRO A 370 -26.24 17.68 10.40
N PRO A 371 -27.23 17.76 9.49
CA PRO A 371 -28.63 17.82 9.88
C PRO A 371 -29.05 16.51 10.54
N LYS A 372 -29.96 16.59 11.51
CA LYS A 372 -30.48 15.40 12.20
C LYS A 372 -31.13 14.39 11.24
N SER A 373 -31.72 14.88 10.14
CA SER A 373 -32.30 14.05 9.08
C SER A 373 -31.31 13.07 8.46
N LEU A 374 -30.02 13.41 8.40
CA LEU A 374 -28.98 12.50 7.91
C LEU A 374 -28.83 11.26 8.81
N LEU A 375 -28.79 11.48 10.14
CA LEU A 375 -28.72 10.39 11.11
C LEU A 375 -30.01 9.54 11.10
N ASP A 376 -31.18 10.19 11.00
CA ASP A 376 -32.47 9.52 10.92
C ASP A 376 -32.61 8.70 9.62
N GLY A 377 -32.08 9.21 8.50
CA GLY A 377 -31.99 8.53 7.21
C GLY A 377 -31.16 7.25 7.30
N LEU A 378 -29.94 7.33 7.83
CA LEU A 378 -29.07 6.17 8.03
C LEU A 378 -29.69 5.14 8.98
N LYS A 379 -30.36 5.58 10.04
CA LYS A 379 -31.09 4.68 10.94
C LYS A 379 -32.19 3.92 10.21
N THR A 380 -32.91 4.61 9.33
CA THR A 380 -33.96 4.02 8.50
C THR A 380 -33.38 3.01 7.52
N GLN A 381 -32.26 3.35 6.88
CA GLN A 381 -31.54 2.46 5.96
C GLN A 381 -31.02 1.21 6.67
N TYR A 382 -30.35 1.37 7.82
CA TYR A 382 -29.91 0.25 8.65
C TYR A 382 -31.08 -0.67 9.02
N ALA A 383 -32.20 -0.11 9.48
CA ALA A 383 -33.38 -0.89 9.84
C ALA A 383 -33.98 -1.64 8.64
N ALA A 384 -34.00 -1.02 7.45
CA ALA A 384 -34.46 -1.65 6.22
C ALA A 384 -33.56 -2.85 5.84
N GLN A 385 -32.24 -2.66 5.85
CA GLN A 385 -31.26 -3.70 5.52
C GLN A 385 -31.25 -4.84 6.54
N GLN A 386 -31.35 -4.51 7.83
CA GLN A 386 -31.48 -5.50 8.89
C GLN A 386 -32.74 -6.36 8.71
N LYS A 387 -33.87 -5.73 8.36
CA LYS A 387 -35.13 -6.44 8.09
C LYS A 387 -35.02 -7.40 6.91
N ILE A 388 -34.29 -7.03 5.85
CA ILE A 388 -34.03 -7.92 4.71
C ILE A 388 -33.24 -9.15 5.16
N LEU A 389 -32.14 -8.96 5.91
CA LEU A 389 -31.32 -10.06 6.43
C LEU A 389 -32.11 -10.94 7.41
N ASP A 390 -32.93 -10.36 8.28
CA ASP A 390 -33.74 -11.10 9.26
C ASP A 390 -34.79 -11.98 8.58
N ASN A 391 -35.47 -11.45 7.57
CA ASN A 391 -36.48 -12.15 6.77
C ASN A 391 -35.90 -13.21 5.82
N LEU A 392 -34.57 -13.30 5.70
CA LEU A 392 -33.91 -14.34 4.93
C LEU A 392 -34.16 -15.71 5.58
N ASP A 393 -35.06 -16.48 4.98
CA ASP A 393 -35.43 -17.82 5.42
C ASP A 393 -34.37 -18.84 4.97
N VAL A 394 -33.35 -19.01 5.82
CA VAL A 394 -32.26 -19.96 5.59
C VAL A 394 -32.72 -21.43 5.54
N SER A 395 -33.95 -21.75 5.97
CA SER A 395 -34.50 -23.11 5.90
C SER A 395 -34.92 -23.51 4.49
N LYS A 396 -35.15 -22.53 3.60
CA LYS A 396 -35.49 -22.76 2.19
C LYS A 396 -34.28 -23.04 1.31
N ALA A 397 -33.07 -22.95 1.86
CA ALA A 397 -31.86 -23.17 1.09
C ALA A 397 -31.67 -24.65 0.72
N SER A 398 -31.39 -24.89 -0.56
CA SER A 398 -31.15 -26.21 -1.10
C SER A 398 -29.65 -26.51 -1.22
N ALA A 399 -29.26 -27.78 -1.35
CA ALA A 399 -27.92 -28.13 -1.82
C ALA A 399 -27.71 -27.81 -3.33
N SER A 400 -28.81 -27.56 -4.06
CA SER A 400 -28.77 -27.19 -5.48
C SER A 400 -28.58 -25.68 -5.66
N LYS A 401 -27.54 -25.31 -6.41
CA LYS A 401 -27.24 -23.92 -6.82
C LYS A 401 -28.44 -23.24 -7.49
N ASP A 402 -29.08 -23.91 -8.45
CA ASP A 402 -30.18 -23.35 -9.24
C ASP A 402 -31.41 -23.01 -8.40
N LYS A 403 -31.67 -23.79 -7.35
CA LYS A 403 -32.80 -23.54 -6.42
C LYS A 403 -32.55 -22.36 -5.49
N ASN A 404 -31.30 -21.95 -5.28
CA ASN A 404 -30.93 -20.83 -4.44
C ASN A 404 -30.64 -19.54 -5.22
N GLU A 405 -30.64 -19.60 -6.56
CA GLU A 405 -30.46 -18.43 -7.42
C GLU A 405 -31.46 -17.30 -7.11
N PRO A 406 -32.76 -17.56 -6.81
CA PRO A 406 -33.68 -16.51 -6.38
C PRO A 406 -33.27 -15.84 -5.06
N LEU A 407 -32.76 -16.61 -4.11
CA LEU A 407 -32.27 -16.13 -2.81
C LEU A 407 -31.02 -15.25 -3.00
N LYS A 408 -30.10 -15.69 -3.86
CA LYS A 408 -28.90 -14.93 -4.23
C LYS A 408 -29.28 -13.60 -4.89
N LYS A 409 -30.22 -13.59 -5.83
CA LYS A 409 -30.71 -12.35 -6.47
C LYS A 409 -31.35 -11.39 -5.49
N GLN A 410 -32.15 -11.89 -4.54
CA GLN A 410 -32.75 -11.08 -3.48
C GLN A 410 -31.69 -10.43 -2.58
N LEU A 411 -30.64 -11.17 -2.21
CA LEU A 411 -29.52 -10.64 -1.44
C LEU A 411 -28.73 -9.58 -2.22
N LEU A 412 -28.45 -9.83 -3.51
CA LEU A 412 -27.73 -8.88 -4.35
C LEU A 412 -28.52 -7.58 -4.55
N SER A 413 -29.86 -7.65 -4.71
CA SER A 413 -30.66 -6.44 -4.87
C SER A 413 -30.70 -5.59 -3.60
N ALA A 414 -30.55 -6.20 -2.42
CA ALA A 414 -30.49 -5.49 -1.15
C ALA A 414 -29.20 -4.68 -0.99
N TYR A 415 -28.10 -5.15 -1.60
CA TYR A 415 -26.80 -4.49 -1.57
C TYR A 415 -26.57 -3.54 -2.76
N SER A 416 -27.48 -3.49 -3.74
CA SER A 416 -27.36 -2.67 -4.95
C SER A 416 -28.13 -1.34 -4.90
N GLU A 417 -28.64 -0.91 -3.74
CA GLU A 417 -29.29 0.40 -3.62
C GLU A 417 -28.26 1.53 -3.82
N ASP A 418 -28.56 2.48 -4.70
CA ASP A 418 -27.70 3.63 -4.97
C ASP A 418 -27.42 4.42 -3.69
N VAL A 419 -26.17 4.89 -3.54
CA VAL A 419 -25.78 5.79 -2.45
C VAL A 419 -26.66 7.05 -2.50
N SER A 420 -27.27 7.43 -1.38
CA SER A 420 -27.93 8.73 -1.31
C SER A 420 -26.89 9.82 -1.57
N LYS A 421 -27.17 10.76 -2.49
CA LYS A 421 -26.30 11.91 -2.77
C LYS A 421 -26.11 12.84 -1.56
N GLU A 422 -26.88 12.64 -0.48
CA GLU A 422 -26.77 13.41 0.77
C GLU A 422 -25.58 12.98 1.65
N ASP A 423 -24.82 11.94 1.25
CA ASP A 423 -23.65 11.43 1.98
C ASP A 423 -22.31 12.11 1.60
N ASP A 424 -22.29 13.00 0.60
CA ASP A 424 -21.07 13.60 0.03
C ASP A 424 -20.37 14.63 0.95
N ASP A 425 -21.08 15.16 1.95
CA ASP A 425 -20.56 16.25 2.80
C ASP A 425 -19.76 15.78 4.03
N ILE A 426 -19.77 14.48 4.35
CA ILE A 426 -19.03 13.93 5.51
C ILE A 426 -17.90 13.03 5.04
N SER A 427 -16.67 13.46 5.32
CA SER A 427 -15.46 12.72 4.98
C SER A 427 -15.53 11.26 5.46
N GLY A 428 -15.43 10.33 4.51
CA GLY A 428 -15.38 8.89 4.76
C GLY A 428 -16.75 8.20 4.89
N LEU A 429 -17.88 8.92 4.91
CA LEU A 429 -19.21 8.30 5.04
C LEU A 429 -19.59 7.50 3.79
N GLN A 430 -19.49 8.12 2.61
CA GLN A 430 -19.71 7.46 1.32
C GLN A 430 -18.74 6.27 1.11
N ALA A 431 -17.45 6.47 1.41
CA ALA A 431 -16.45 5.41 1.29
C ALA A 431 -16.75 4.22 2.22
N SER A 432 -17.26 4.48 3.43
CA SER A 432 -17.72 3.44 4.36
C SER A 432 -18.90 2.64 3.77
N TYR A 433 -19.88 3.33 3.19
CA TYR A 433 -21.04 2.68 2.57
C TYR A 433 -20.66 1.85 1.34
N GLN A 434 -19.90 2.43 0.41
CA GLN A 434 -19.42 1.71 -0.79
C GLN A 434 -18.61 0.46 -0.42
N ARG A 435 -17.80 0.55 0.63
CA ARG A 435 -17.05 -0.60 1.13
C ARG A 435 -17.95 -1.69 1.68
N TRP A 436 -18.96 -1.34 2.48
CA TRP A 436 -19.95 -2.31 2.96
C TRP A 436 -20.70 -2.98 1.80
N GLN A 437 -21.11 -2.20 0.79
CA GLN A 437 -21.76 -2.74 -0.42
C GLN A 437 -20.86 -3.71 -1.17
N HIS A 438 -19.61 -3.31 -1.42
CA HIS A 438 -18.62 -4.10 -2.15
C HIS A 438 -18.30 -5.41 -1.42
N ASP A 439 -17.92 -5.33 -0.14
CA ASP A 439 -17.54 -6.49 0.68
C ASP A 439 -18.73 -7.46 0.83
N GLY A 440 -19.95 -6.93 1.04
CA GLY A 440 -21.16 -7.73 1.11
C GLY A 440 -21.51 -8.42 -0.21
N THR A 441 -21.42 -7.69 -1.33
CA THR A 441 -21.65 -8.24 -2.67
C THR A 441 -20.66 -9.35 -3.00
N ALA A 442 -19.36 -9.14 -2.71
CA ALA A 442 -18.33 -10.14 -2.92
C ALA A 442 -18.61 -11.43 -2.13
N LYS A 443 -19.03 -11.33 -0.86
CA LYS A 443 -19.42 -12.49 -0.04
C LYS A 443 -20.64 -13.22 -0.60
N ILE A 444 -21.65 -12.50 -1.08
CA ILE A 444 -22.85 -13.10 -1.70
C ILE A 444 -22.49 -13.80 -3.02
N LEU A 445 -21.59 -13.22 -3.82
CA LEU A 445 -21.11 -13.83 -5.07
C LEU A 445 -20.26 -15.08 -4.81
N GLY A 446 -19.34 -15.00 -3.85
CA GLY A 446 -18.38 -16.03 -3.47
C GLY A 446 -18.92 -17.18 -2.62
N TRP A 447 -20.12 -17.05 -2.05
CA TRP A 447 -20.77 -18.06 -1.19
C TRP A 447 -20.80 -19.48 -1.81
N TRP A 448 -20.79 -19.61 -3.14
CA TRP A 448 -20.82 -20.91 -3.81
C TRP A 448 -19.45 -21.40 -4.31
N HIS A 449 -18.38 -20.61 -4.13
CA HIS A 449 -17.02 -20.93 -4.56
C HIS A 449 -16.11 -21.43 -3.43
N GLY A 450 -16.50 -21.23 -2.16
CA GLY A 450 -15.76 -21.70 -0.98
C GLY A 450 -16.61 -22.57 -0.06
N ALA A 451 -16.20 -23.84 0.10
CA ALA A 451 -16.75 -24.86 1.02
C ALA A 451 -18.26 -25.14 0.88
N ASP A 452 -18.55 -26.17 0.08
CA ASP A 452 -19.74 -27.02 0.08
C ASP A 452 -21.05 -26.26 0.28
N GLY A 453 -21.69 -25.86 -0.82
CA GLY A 453 -22.96 -25.15 -0.92
C GLY A 453 -24.15 -25.74 -0.15
N SER A 454 -24.01 -25.79 1.16
CA SER A 454 -24.78 -26.54 2.13
C SER A 454 -25.45 -25.56 3.10
N LEU A 455 -26.52 -26.01 3.77
CA LEU A 455 -27.26 -25.23 4.75
C LEU A 455 -26.40 -24.53 5.82
N PRO A 456 -25.32 -25.14 6.36
CA PRO A 456 -24.37 -24.46 7.26
C PRO A 456 -23.69 -23.23 6.64
N GLY A 457 -23.35 -23.26 5.35
CA GLY A 457 -22.70 -22.15 4.65
C GLY A 457 -23.58 -20.90 4.54
N LEU A 458 -24.89 -21.06 4.30
CA LEU A 458 -25.82 -19.92 4.26
C LEU A 458 -26.04 -19.29 5.64
N LYS A 459 -26.15 -20.12 6.69
CA LYS A 459 -26.27 -19.61 8.06
C LYS A 459 -25.06 -18.77 8.45
N GLN A 460 -23.87 -19.21 8.04
CA GLN A 460 -22.63 -18.47 8.27
C GLN A 460 -22.60 -17.17 7.45
N LEU A 461 -22.95 -17.21 6.17
CA LEU A 461 -23.08 -16.01 5.33
C LEU A 461 -24.02 -14.97 5.94
N LYS A 462 -25.23 -15.38 6.36
CA LYS A 462 -26.19 -14.46 7.00
C LYS A 462 -25.58 -13.79 8.23
N LYS A 463 -24.90 -14.56 9.08
CA LYS A 463 -24.24 -14.04 10.29
C LYS A 463 -23.13 -13.05 9.96
N ASP A 464 -22.34 -13.33 8.92
CA ASP A 464 -21.26 -12.45 8.49
C ASP A 464 -21.79 -11.14 7.90
N LEU A 465 -22.84 -11.20 7.06
CA LEU A 465 -23.50 -10.02 6.53
C LEU A 465 -24.14 -9.16 7.62
N GLN A 466 -24.78 -9.77 8.63
CA GLN A 466 -25.32 -9.04 9.79
C GLN A 466 -24.22 -8.34 10.59
N LYS A 467 -23.07 -9.00 10.77
CA LYS A 467 -21.91 -8.43 11.47
C LYS A 467 -21.33 -7.23 10.69
N ASP A 468 -21.24 -7.33 9.38
CA ASP A 468 -20.74 -6.24 8.53
C ASP A 468 -21.70 -5.05 8.51
N LEU A 469 -23.01 -5.31 8.46
CA LEU A 469 -24.04 -4.27 8.56
C LEU A 469 -23.94 -3.50 9.88
N GLU A 470 -23.79 -4.21 11.01
CA GLU A 470 -23.61 -3.59 12.33
C GLU A 470 -22.31 -2.77 12.39
N LYS A 471 -21.23 -3.29 11.82
CA LYS A 471 -19.94 -2.59 11.75
C LYS A 471 -20.06 -1.29 10.94
N TRP A 472 -20.68 -1.35 9.76
CA TRP A 472 -20.93 -0.18 8.93
C TRP A 472 -21.77 0.85 9.68
N TRP A 473 -22.87 0.42 10.30
CA TRP A 473 -23.76 1.28 11.07
C TRP A 473 -23.01 2.03 12.19
N GLN A 474 -22.23 1.32 12.99
CA GLN A 474 -21.43 1.92 14.06
C GLN A 474 -20.37 2.89 13.52
N GLN A 475 -19.72 2.56 12.40
CA GLN A 475 -18.74 3.44 11.76
C GLN A 475 -19.39 4.73 11.25
N SER A 476 -20.52 4.62 10.54
CA SER A 476 -21.27 5.76 10.00
C SER A 476 -21.79 6.68 11.11
N GLN A 477 -22.39 6.11 12.17
CA GLN A 477 -22.78 6.90 13.35
C GLN A 477 -21.61 7.67 13.94
N ASN A 478 -20.47 7.00 14.14
CA ASN A 478 -19.28 7.62 14.73
C ASN A 478 -18.75 8.77 13.88
N LEU A 479 -18.77 8.65 12.54
CA LEU A 479 -18.37 9.73 11.63
C LEU A 479 -19.28 10.96 11.78
N ILE A 480 -20.59 10.76 11.79
CA ILE A 480 -21.55 11.86 11.95
C ILE A 480 -21.43 12.53 13.32
N HIS A 481 -21.37 11.74 14.39
CA HIS A 481 -21.21 12.29 15.74
C HIS A 481 -19.89 13.05 15.89
N LYS A 482 -18.79 12.57 15.29
CA LYS A 482 -17.51 13.28 15.30
C LYS A 482 -17.62 14.61 14.56
N GLN A 483 -18.21 14.62 13.36
CA GLN A 483 -18.43 15.84 12.58
C GLN A 483 -19.30 16.84 13.35
N ALA A 484 -20.45 16.41 13.89
CA ALA A 484 -21.32 17.26 14.69
C ALA A 484 -20.64 17.79 15.96
N ALA A 485 -19.87 16.96 16.65
CA ALA A 485 -19.10 17.38 17.81
C ALA A 485 -18.05 18.42 17.45
N LEU A 486 -17.37 18.26 16.31
CA LEU A 486 -16.40 19.21 15.79
C LEU A 486 -17.07 20.54 15.42
N SER A 487 -18.17 20.52 14.67
CA SER A 487 -18.94 21.73 14.30
C SER A 487 -19.43 22.52 15.51
N CYS A 488 -19.78 21.83 16.61
CA CYS A 488 -20.05 22.50 17.88
C CYS A 488 -18.78 23.01 18.57
N ALA A 489 -17.70 22.23 18.56
CA ALA A 489 -16.44 22.59 19.20
C ALA A 489 -15.84 23.85 18.60
N VAL A 490 -15.80 24.00 17.27
CA VAL A 490 -15.25 25.21 16.63
C VAL A 490 -16.01 26.48 17.03
N LYS A 491 -17.30 26.36 17.38
CA LYS A 491 -18.15 27.45 17.91
C LYS A 491 -17.97 27.68 19.43
N GLY A 492 -17.06 26.94 20.07
CA GLY A 492 -16.81 26.98 21.51
C GLY A 492 -17.93 26.35 22.33
N LEU A 493 -18.59 25.33 21.79
CA LEU A 493 -19.71 24.63 22.42
C LEU A 493 -19.41 23.13 22.44
N SER A 494 -20.31 22.34 23.02
CA SER A 494 -20.27 20.88 22.94
C SER A 494 -21.58 20.34 22.39
N LEU A 495 -21.50 19.29 21.58
CA LEU A 495 -22.67 18.57 21.11
C LEU A 495 -23.46 17.97 22.28
N ASN A 496 -24.78 18.15 22.22
CA ASN A 496 -25.72 17.41 23.02
C ASN A 496 -26.40 16.34 22.13
N ASP A 497 -26.01 15.09 22.31
CA ASP A 497 -26.51 13.99 21.47
C ASP A 497 -28.03 13.77 21.61
N ALA A 498 -28.63 14.16 22.74
CA ALA A 498 -30.04 13.90 23.04
C ALA A 498 -31.01 14.74 22.18
N ASP A 499 -30.68 16.00 21.95
CA ASP A 499 -31.50 16.96 21.18
C ASP A 499 -30.83 17.41 19.88
N TRP A 500 -29.60 16.96 19.60
CA TRP A 500 -28.83 17.29 18.40
C TRP A 500 -28.56 18.79 18.29
N GLN A 501 -28.12 19.41 19.39
CA GLN A 501 -27.82 20.85 19.45
C GLN A 501 -26.47 21.14 20.13
N CYS A 502 -25.88 22.29 19.80
CA CYS A 502 -24.64 22.76 20.42
C CYS A 502 -24.94 23.55 21.70
N HIS A 503 -24.51 23.04 22.85
CA HIS A 503 -24.76 23.66 24.15
C HIS A 503 -23.46 24.20 24.78
N LEU A 504 -23.58 25.28 25.55
CA LEU A 504 -22.48 25.77 26.39
C LEU A 504 -22.32 24.89 27.63
N LYS A 505 -21.74 23.72 27.42
CA LYS A 505 -21.41 22.76 28.48
C LYS A 505 -20.09 22.05 28.12
N PRO A 506 -19.33 21.53 29.10
CA PRO A 506 -18.19 20.67 28.82
C PRO A 506 -18.64 19.42 28.07
N SER A 507 -17.78 18.92 27.19
CA SER A 507 -17.98 17.60 26.59
C SER A 507 -17.84 16.52 27.66
N LYS A 508 -18.38 15.32 27.42
CA LYS A 508 -18.26 14.18 28.36
C LYS A 508 -16.80 13.89 28.74
N LYS A 509 -15.86 14.08 27.79
CA LYS A 509 -14.43 13.92 28.04
C LYS A 509 -13.87 15.01 28.97
N ALA A 510 -14.21 16.28 28.72
CA ALA A 510 -13.83 17.40 29.59
C ALA A 510 -14.41 17.24 31.00
N GLU A 511 -15.68 16.83 31.10
CA GLU A 511 -16.36 16.58 32.37
C GLU A 511 -15.67 15.46 33.17
N ASN A 512 -15.35 14.34 32.52
CA ASN A 512 -14.63 13.23 33.16
C ASN A 512 -13.25 13.66 33.69
N ILE A 513 -12.50 14.43 32.90
CA ILE A 513 -11.20 14.97 33.32
C ILE A 513 -11.38 15.92 34.51
N CYS A 514 -12.37 16.83 34.46
CA CYS A 514 -12.66 17.69 35.60
C CYS A 514 -12.97 16.86 36.87
N HIS A 515 -13.84 15.85 36.75
CA HIS A 515 -14.20 15.00 37.88
C HIS A 515 -13.01 14.23 38.44
N GLN A 516 -12.10 13.76 37.59
CA GLN A 516 -10.89 13.07 38.00
C GLN A 516 -9.98 13.95 38.87
N TYR A 517 -9.82 15.24 38.54
CA TYR A 517 -8.85 16.11 39.23
C TYR A 517 -9.46 17.00 40.33
N TYR A 518 -10.74 17.36 40.24
CA TYR A 518 -11.37 18.32 41.16
C TYR A 518 -12.64 17.81 41.85
N GLY A 519 -13.17 16.65 41.42
CA GLY A 519 -14.40 16.08 41.93
C GLY A 519 -15.68 16.78 41.46
N LYS A 520 -16.82 16.08 41.57
CA LYS A 520 -18.13 16.51 41.05
C LYS A 520 -18.59 17.88 41.57
N SER A 521 -18.39 18.16 42.86
CA SER A 521 -18.86 19.41 43.49
C SER A 521 -18.18 20.64 42.88
N THR A 522 -16.85 20.59 42.71
CA THR A 522 -16.06 21.68 42.12
C THR A 522 -16.43 21.89 40.66
N CYS A 523 -16.53 20.80 39.89
CA CYS A 523 -16.90 20.86 38.47
C CYS A 523 -18.30 21.43 38.24
N ASN A 524 -19.26 21.14 39.12
CA ASN A 524 -20.59 21.74 39.07
C ASN A 524 -20.55 23.25 39.36
N LYS A 525 -19.68 23.73 40.26
CA LYS A 525 -19.48 25.16 40.49
C LYS A 525 -18.85 25.84 39.27
N MET A 526 -17.85 25.20 38.66
CA MET A 526 -17.21 25.68 37.42
C MET A 526 -18.24 25.80 36.28
N LEU A 527 -19.10 24.79 36.12
CA LEU A 527 -20.16 24.81 35.11
C LEU A 527 -21.15 25.96 35.33
N LYS A 528 -21.60 26.18 36.58
CA LYS A 528 -22.47 27.32 36.93
C LYS A 528 -21.80 28.67 36.65
N SER A 529 -20.48 28.78 36.82
CA SER A 529 -19.74 30.00 36.51
C SER A 529 -19.68 30.25 35.00
N LEU A 530 -19.41 29.21 34.22
CA LEU A 530 -19.36 29.27 32.76
C LEU A 530 -20.69 29.78 32.17
N THR A 531 -21.83 29.28 32.65
CA THR A 531 -23.15 29.69 32.15
C THR A 531 -23.60 31.07 32.63
N ARG A 532 -23.15 31.54 33.79
CA ARG A 532 -23.47 32.88 34.31
C ARG A 532 -22.77 34.03 33.59
N LYS A 533 -21.60 33.79 32.99
CA LYS A 533 -20.87 34.83 32.23
C LYS A 533 -21.61 35.36 30.98
N ILE A 534 -22.75 34.76 30.61
CA ILE A 534 -23.57 35.14 29.44
C ILE A 534 -24.86 35.89 29.86
N THR A 535 -25.28 35.79 31.12
CA THR A 535 -26.50 36.46 31.62
C THR A 535 -26.24 37.88 32.16
N ARG A 536 -25.01 38.37 32.02
CA ARG A 536 -24.58 39.76 32.19
C ARG A 536 -23.93 40.19 30.89
#